data_AF-A0A0F9P2M4-F1
#
_entry.id   AF-A0A0F9P2M4-F1
#
_cell.length_a   1.000
_cell.length_b   1.000
_cell.length_c   1.000
_cell.angle_alpha   90.00
_cell.angle_beta   90.00
_cell.angle_gamma   90.00
#
_symmetry.space_group_name_H-M   'P 1'
#
loop_
_entity.id
_entity.type
_entity.pdbx_description
1 polymer ?
#
loop_
_entity_poly.entity_id
_entity_poly.type
_entity_poly.pdbx_seq_one_letter_code
_entity_poly.pdbx_strand_id
1 'polypeptide(L)'
;MRVLVCGDRKWENYEAILGRLRQLPEGSVIIEGEAQGADKMARRAAEELGLSFVSYPAAWDRFGRGAGRMRNRQMLRDGLPDLVLAFHSRLEDSKGTLNMVAIALQAGVQVEVMG
;
A
#
# COMPACT_ATOMS: atom_id res chain seq x y z
N MET A 1 -3.52 -7.62 -12.88
CA MET A 1 -2.53 -6.63 -12.39
C MET A 1 -2.47 -6.70 -10.88
N ARG A 2 -1.31 -6.49 -10.27
CA ARG A 2 -1.10 -6.52 -8.82
C ARG A 2 -0.68 -5.14 -8.37
N VAL A 3 -1.45 -4.55 -7.46
CA VAL A 3 -1.29 -3.15 -7.06
C VAL A 3 -1.08 -3.09 -5.56
N LEU A 4 0.09 -2.62 -5.15
CA LEU A 4 0.41 -2.42 -3.74
C LEU A 4 -0.05 -1.03 -3.33
N VAL A 5 -0.88 -0.96 -2.29
CA VAL A 5 -1.33 0.29 -1.69
C VAL A 5 -0.67 0.48 -0.34
N CYS A 6 -0.12 1.67 -0.13
CA CYS A 6 0.44 2.09 1.14
C CYS A 6 0.20 3.58 1.36
N GLY A 7 0.31 4.06 2.60
CA GLY A 7 0.11 5.49 2.83
C GLY A 7 0.13 5.93 4.28
N ASP A 8 -0.37 7.15 4.50
CA ASP A 8 -0.47 7.75 5.82
C ASP A 8 -1.42 6.92 6.72
N ARG A 9 -1.00 6.74 7.97
CA ARG A 9 -1.84 6.10 9.00
C ARG A 9 -3.03 6.95 9.42
N LYS A 10 -3.00 8.24 9.09
CA LYS A 10 -4.06 9.22 9.31
C LYS A 10 -4.72 9.64 8.00
N TRP A 11 -4.53 8.90 6.91
CA TRP A 11 -5.25 9.18 5.68
C TRP A 11 -6.76 9.05 5.93
N GLU A 12 -7.52 10.09 5.57
CA GLU A 12 -8.97 10.15 5.80
C GLU A 12 -9.78 10.17 4.49
N ASN A 13 -9.14 10.51 3.36
CA ASN A 13 -9.82 10.65 2.08
C ASN A 13 -10.02 9.28 1.40
N TYR A 14 -11.04 8.54 1.85
CA TYR A 14 -11.42 7.25 1.28
C TYR A 14 -11.74 7.33 -0.22
N GLU A 15 -12.41 8.40 -0.68
CA GLU A 15 -12.82 8.57 -2.07
C GLU A 15 -11.64 8.64 -3.04
N ALA A 16 -10.51 9.22 -2.63
CA ALA A 16 -9.29 9.21 -3.44
C ALA A 16 -8.78 7.78 -3.70
N ILE A 17 -8.85 6.92 -2.68
CA ILE A 17 -8.44 5.51 -2.80
C ILE A 17 -9.45 4.76 -3.68
N LEU A 18 -10.73 4.85 -3.35
CA LEU A 18 -11.81 4.19 -4.08
C LEU A 18 -11.82 4.59 -5.56
N GLY A 19 -11.70 5.88 -5.85
CA GLY A 19 -11.66 6.43 -7.20
C GLY A 19 -10.48 5.89 -8.01
N ARG A 20 -9.29 5.81 -7.42
CA ARG A 20 -8.10 5.27 -8.12
C ARG A 20 -8.19 3.76 -8.32
N LEU A 21 -8.70 3.01 -7.35
CA LEU A 21 -8.87 1.56 -7.48
C LEU A 21 -9.94 1.19 -8.52
N ARG A 22 -11.00 2.00 -8.66
CA ARG A 22 -12.04 1.81 -9.68
C ARG A 22 -11.53 1.90 -11.12
N GLN A 23 -10.40 2.58 -11.32
CA GLN A 23 -9.76 2.71 -12.63
C GLN A 23 -8.81 1.56 -12.97
N LEU A 24 -8.60 0.62 -12.04
CA LEU A 24 -7.75 -0.54 -12.29
C LEU A 24 -8.44 -1.53 -13.24
N PRO A 25 -7.66 -2.32 -14.02
CA PRO A 25 -8.20 -3.40 -14.81
C PRO A 25 -9.01 -4.39 -13.96
N GLU A 26 -10.04 -4.99 -14.56
CA GLU A 26 -10.79 -6.07 -13.93
C GLU A 26 -9.86 -7.23 -13.51
N GLY A 27 -10.17 -7.88 -12.40
CA GLY A 27 -9.34 -8.96 -11.85
C GLY A 27 -8.02 -8.49 -11.23
N SER A 28 -7.86 -7.18 -10.97
CA SER A 28 -6.71 -6.68 -10.22
C SER A 28 -6.70 -7.20 -8.78
N VAL A 29 -5.48 -7.38 -8.24
CA VAL A 29 -5.25 -7.81 -6.86
C VAL A 29 -4.61 -6.66 -6.08
N ILE A 30 -5.23 -6.27 -4.97
CA ILE A 30 -4.73 -5.23 -4.07
C ILE A 30 -3.83 -5.85 -3.01
N ILE A 31 -2.64 -5.28 -2.79
CA ILE A 31 -1.70 -5.71 -1.76
C ILE A 31 -1.59 -4.58 -0.74
N GLU A 32 -1.85 -4.85 0.53
CA GLU A 32 -1.77 -3.86 1.60
C GLU A 32 -1.21 -4.49 2.88
N GLY A 33 -0.93 -3.70 3.92
CA GLY A 33 -0.25 -4.24 5.12
C GLY A 33 -0.85 -3.92 6.47
N GLU A 34 -2.17 -3.83 6.51
CA GLU A 34 -3.04 -3.77 7.70
C GLU A 34 -2.74 -2.60 8.64
N ALA A 35 -2.02 -1.59 8.16
CA ALA A 35 -1.87 -0.34 8.88
C ALA A 35 -3.20 0.42 8.93
N GLN A 36 -3.41 1.20 9.98
CA GLN A 36 -4.51 2.17 9.99
C GLN A 36 -4.37 3.16 8.83
N GLY A 37 -5.45 3.86 8.48
CA GLY A 37 -5.46 4.82 7.37
C GLY A 37 -5.48 4.13 6.00
N ALA A 38 -4.56 4.53 5.13
CA ALA A 38 -4.59 4.16 3.71
C ALA A 38 -4.64 2.65 3.45
N ASP A 39 -3.83 1.83 4.15
CA ASP A 39 -3.77 0.37 3.94
C ASP A 39 -5.15 -0.28 4.18
N LYS A 40 -5.78 -0.04 5.34
CA LYS A 40 -7.13 -0.56 5.64
C LYS A 40 -8.22 0.02 4.74
N MET A 41 -8.11 1.29 4.34
CA MET A 41 -9.02 1.87 3.37
C MET A 41 -8.91 1.21 2.00
N ALA A 42 -7.70 0.82 1.58
CA ALA A 42 -7.49 0.09 0.34
C ALA A 42 -8.12 -1.31 0.39
N ARG A 43 -8.00 -2.03 1.52
CA ARG A 43 -8.70 -3.30 1.72
C ARG A 43 -10.21 -3.12 1.59
N ARG A 44 -10.78 -2.14 2.30
CA ARG A 44 -12.22 -1.82 2.23
C ARG A 44 -12.67 -1.48 0.80
N ALA A 45 -11.90 -0.67 0.08
CA ALA A 45 -12.24 -0.30 -1.30
C ALA A 45 -12.13 -1.51 -2.25
N ALA A 46 -11.17 -2.41 -2.03
CA ALA A 46 -11.07 -3.66 -2.78
C ALA A 46 -12.32 -4.54 -2.57
N GLU A 47 -12.75 -4.70 -1.31
CA GLU A 47 -13.98 -5.42 -0.95
C GLU A 47 -15.21 -4.80 -1.64
N GLU A 48 -15.35 -3.46 -1.58
CA GLU A 48 -16.47 -2.73 -2.19
C GLU A 48 -16.52 -2.87 -3.72
N LEU A 49 -15.35 -2.88 -4.37
CA LEU A 49 -15.23 -3.01 -5.82
C LEU A 49 -15.22 -4.46 -6.31
N GLY A 50 -15.28 -5.45 -5.41
CA GLY A 50 -15.16 -6.87 -5.75
C GLY A 50 -13.76 -7.27 -6.26
N LEU A 51 -12.73 -6.49 -5.94
CA LEU A 51 -11.34 -6.81 -6.26
C LEU A 51 -10.77 -7.80 -5.25
N SER A 52 -9.90 -8.69 -5.72
CA SER A 52 -9.13 -9.56 -4.82
C SER A 52 -8.13 -8.73 -4.02
N PHE A 53 -7.81 -9.15 -2.80
CA PHE A 53 -6.78 -8.50 -2.00
C PHE A 53 -5.95 -9.48 -1.19
N VAL A 54 -4.74 -9.06 -0.80
CA VAL A 54 -3.81 -9.79 0.05
C VAL A 54 -3.23 -8.86 1.10
N SER A 55 -3.38 -9.24 2.36
CA SER A 55 -2.97 -8.47 3.53
C SER A 55 -1.66 -8.96 4.12
N TYR A 56 -0.77 -8.03 4.45
CA TYR A 56 0.53 -8.30 5.08
C TYR A 56 0.65 -7.58 6.42
N PRO A 57 0.12 -8.14 7.52
CA PRO A 57 0.25 -7.52 8.83
C PRO A 57 1.70 -7.46 9.28
N ALA A 58 2.11 -6.32 9.86
CA ALA A 58 3.44 -6.20 10.44
C ALA A 58 3.52 -6.91 11.80
N ALA A 59 4.54 -7.77 11.97
CA ALA A 59 4.80 -8.51 13.21
C ALA A 59 5.47 -7.62 14.28
N TRP A 60 4.72 -6.65 14.81
CA TRP A 60 5.19 -5.69 15.82
C TRP A 60 5.72 -6.35 17.09
N ASP A 61 5.04 -7.40 17.56
CA ASP A 61 5.43 -8.12 18.79
C ASP A 61 6.81 -8.78 18.67
N ARG A 62 7.20 -9.15 17.45
CA ARG A 62 8.48 -9.84 17.19
C ARG A 62 9.62 -8.89 16.86
N PHE A 63 9.35 -7.83 16.10
CA PHE A 63 10.41 -6.98 15.51
C PHE A 63 10.35 -5.51 15.95
N GLY A 64 9.39 -5.14 16.80
CA GLY A 64 9.22 -3.80 17.31
C GLY A 64 9.23 -2.75 16.20
N ARG A 65 10.02 -1.68 16.38
CA ARG A 65 10.12 -0.56 15.43
C ARG A 65 10.54 -0.98 14.01
N GLY A 66 11.19 -2.13 13.84
CA GLY A 66 11.60 -2.64 12.52
C GLY A 66 10.49 -3.31 11.73
N ALA A 67 9.40 -3.74 12.39
CA ALA A 67 8.36 -4.59 11.81
C ALA A 67 7.74 -4.00 10.54
N GLY A 68 7.45 -2.68 10.54
CA GLY A 68 6.87 -2.01 9.38
C GLY A 68 7.74 -2.07 8.13
N ARG A 69 9.06 -1.83 8.24
CA ARG A 69 9.98 -1.91 7.09
C ARG A 69 10.18 -3.34 6.60
N MET A 70 10.18 -4.31 7.51
CA MET A 70 10.26 -5.72 7.14
C MET A 70 9.01 -6.16 6.37
N ARG A 71 7.83 -5.76 6.86
CA ARG A 71 6.55 -5.94 6.15
C ARG A 71 6.57 -5.29 4.77
N ASN A 72 7.07 -4.06 4.65
CA ASN A 72 7.19 -3.37 3.35
C ASN A 72 7.99 -4.21 2.34
N ARG A 73 9.16 -4.70 2.75
CA ARG A 73 9.98 -5.59 1.91
C ARG A 73 9.25 -6.88 1.57
N GLN A 74 8.50 -7.44 2.52
CA GLN A 74 7.72 -8.65 2.31
C GLN A 74 6.62 -8.44 1.26
N MET A 75 5.84 -7.36 1.36
CA MET A 75 4.82 -7.02 0.38
C MET A 75 5.40 -6.84 -1.03
N LEU A 76 6.57 -6.21 -1.16
CA LEU A 76 7.21 -6.04 -2.46
C LEU A 76 7.72 -7.38 -3.01
N ARG A 77 8.42 -8.16 -2.18
CA ARG A 77 9.06 -9.43 -2.59
C ARG A 77 8.03 -10.52 -2.89
N ASP A 78 7.09 -10.75 -1.99
CA ASP A 78 6.12 -11.84 -2.09
C ASP A 78 4.89 -11.40 -2.89
N GLY A 79 4.53 -10.12 -2.76
CA GLY A 79 3.38 -9.56 -3.43
C GLY A 79 3.64 -9.27 -4.91
N LEU A 80 4.88 -9.13 -5.36
CA LEU A 80 5.24 -8.90 -6.77
C LEU A 80 4.32 -7.86 -7.47
N PRO A 81 4.21 -6.63 -6.94
CA PRO A 81 3.32 -5.62 -7.53
C PRO A 81 3.85 -5.11 -8.87
N ASP A 82 2.93 -4.85 -9.79
CA ASP A 82 3.18 -4.14 -11.05
C ASP A 82 3.20 -2.61 -10.82
N LEU A 83 2.50 -2.15 -9.78
CA LEU A 83 2.29 -0.74 -9.44
C LEU A 83 2.23 -0.55 -7.91
N VAL A 84 2.82 0.53 -7.43
CA VAL A 84 2.64 1.03 -6.06
C VAL A 84 1.85 2.34 -6.07
N LEU A 85 0.77 2.39 -5.31
CA LEU A 85 0.01 3.58 -5.01
C LEU A 85 0.33 4.05 -3.58
N ALA A 86 0.96 5.20 -3.45
CA ALA A 86 1.36 5.80 -2.18
C ALA A 86 0.45 6.99 -1.82
N PHE A 87 -0.52 6.79 -0.93
CA PHE A 87 -1.44 7.84 -0.48
C PHE A 87 -0.85 8.61 0.70
N HIS A 88 -0.23 9.75 0.44
CA HIS A 88 0.43 10.56 1.45
C HIS A 88 0.59 12.01 1.00
N SER A 89 0.02 12.96 1.75
CA SER A 89 0.04 14.40 1.42
C SER A 89 1.40 15.07 1.62
N ARG A 90 2.17 14.63 2.63
CA ARG A 90 3.56 15.06 2.88
C ARG A 90 4.50 13.86 2.94
N LEU A 91 4.81 13.31 1.77
CA LEU A 91 5.57 12.06 1.68
C LEU A 91 6.94 12.18 2.38
N GLU A 92 7.59 13.34 2.31
CA GLU A 92 8.89 13.65 2.94
C GLU A 92 8.92 13.43 4.47
N ASP A 93 7.76 13.56 5.14
CA ASP A 93 7.64 13.35 6.58
C ASP A 93 7.47 11.85 6.94
N SER A 94 7.25 11.00 5.94
CA SER A 94 6.81 9.62 6.14
C SER A 94 7.95 8.61 6.06
N LYS A 95 8.52 8.24 7.21
CA LYS A 95 9.55 7.18 7.27
C LYS A 95 9.06 5.84 6.69
N GLY A 96 7.77 5.54 6.83
CA GLY A 96 7.17 4.27 6.39
C GLY A 96 6.89 4.26 4.89
N THR A 97 6.17 5.25 4.39
CA THR A 97 5.77 5.34 2.98
C THR A 97 6.98 5.66 2.10
N LEU A 98 7.90 6.55 2.51
CA LEU A 98 9.17 6.77 1.81
C LEU A 98 9.96 5.47 1.68
N ASN A 99 9.98 4.66 2.73
CA ASN A 99 10.68 3.39 2.67
C ASN A 99 10.09 2.48 1.59
N MET A 100 8.77 2.39 1.47
CA MET A 100 8.11 1.61 0.40
C MET A 100 8.43 2.18 -0.98
N VAL A 101 8.23 3.48 -1.18
CA VAL A 101 8.50 4.15 -2.46
C VAL A 101 9.96 3.91 -2.90
N ALA A 102 10.92 4.07 -1.99
CA ALA A 102 12.33 3.88 -2.30
C ALA A 102 12.64 2.44 -2.75
N ILE A 103 12.14 1.42 -2.04
CA ILE A 103 12.41 0.02 -2.42
C ILE A 103 11.68 -0.39 -3.70
N ALA A 104 10.50 0.17 -3.98
CA ALA A 104 9.75 -0.09 -5.20
C ALA A 104 10.47 0.48 -6.43
N LEU A 105 10.93 1.74 -6.35
CA LEU A 105 11.73 2.36 -7.39
C LEU A 105 13.04 1.61 -7.65
N GLN A 106 13.72 1.17 -6.59
CA GLN A 106 14.93 0.34 -6.71
C GLN A 106 14.66 -1.00 -7.41
N ALA A 107 13.46 -1.56 -7.24
CA ALA A 107 13.03 -2.79 -7.90
C ALA A 107 12.46 -2.57 -9.31
N GLY A 108 12.44 -1.33 -9.81
CA GLY A 108 11.89 -0.98 -11.13
C GLY A 108 10.36 -1.04 -11.20
N VAL A 109 9.66 -1.04 -10.04
CA VAL A 109 8.21 -1.01 -9.99
C VAL A 109 7.71 0.43 -10.14
N GLN A 110 6.67 0.63 -10.95
CA GLN A 110 6.05 1.94 -11.12
C GLN A 110 5.46 2.43 -9.80
N VAL A 111 5.62 3.72 -9.50
CA VAL A 111 5.09 4.36 -8.28
C VAL A 111 4.28 5.59 -8.64
N GLU A 112 3.07 5.70 -8.08
CA GLU A 112 2.24 6.91 -8.10
C GLU A 112 2.07 7.41 -6.67
N VAL A 113 2.36 8.69 -6.44
CA VAL A 113 2.16 9.36 -5.14
C VAL A 113 0.90 10.23 -5.23
N MET A 114 -0.04 10.01 -4.32
CA MET A 114 -1.34 10.67 -4.25
C MET A 114 -1.39 11.52 -2.98
N GLY A 115 -1.54 12.84 -3.15
CA GLY A 115 -1.54 13.82 -2.05
C GLY A 115 -2.92 14.26 -1.60
#